data_AF-A0A7W2NSD7-F1
#
_entry.id   AF-A0A7W2NSD7-F1
#
_cell.length_a   1.000
_cell.length_b   1.000
_cell.length_c   1.000
_cell.angle_alpha   90.00
_cell.angle_beta   90.00
_cell.angle_gamma   90.00
#
_symmetry.space_group_name_H-M   'P 1'
#
loop_
_entity.id
_entity.type
_entity.pdbx_description
1 polymer ?
#
loop_
_entity_poly.entity_id
_entity_poly.type
_entity_poly.pdbx_seq_one_letter_code
_entity_poly.pdbx_strand_id
1 'polypeptide(L)'
;MVNINKKLWSFNFGCLIAGTFFWLTSFGVSAPIFEVFYDYPHFILHYYSSLVTAFSAFLLTSVIIFIMGRFFNVCASEHTFWLVLPSLGFIILAMLFSQSILITMLYAAFPALIVMFTIAIMRRMPKYKRLV
;
A
#
# COMPACT_ATOMS: atom_id res chain seq x y z
N MET A 1 -16.40 23.66 -5.30
CA MET A 1 -16.36 22.20 -5.55
C MET A 1 -15.69 21.98 -6.89
N VAL A 2 -14.47 21.44 -6.91
CA VAL A 2 -13.80 21.14 -8.17
C VAL A 2 -14.52 19.94 -8.79
N ASN A 3 -15.02 20.08 -10.02
CA ASN A 3 -15.69 18.99 -10.73
C ASN A 3 -14.64 18.01 -11.26
N ILE A 4 -14.15 17.16 -10.36
CA ILE A 4 -13.04 16.26 -10.63
C ILE A 4 -13.57 14.93 -11.15
N ASN A 5 -12.98 14.41 -12.22
CA ASN A 5 -13.27 13.05 -12.69
C ASN A 5 -12.74 12.01 -11.67
N LYS A 6 -13.66 11.51 -10.83
CA LYS A 6 -13.36 10.61 -9.71
C LYS A 6 -12.66 9.31 -10.14
N LYS A 7 -12.97 8.81 -11.35
CA LYS A 7 -12.36 7.59 -11.90
C LYS A 7 -10.88 7.80 -12.23
N LEU A 8 -10.58 8.90 -12.92
CA LEU A 8 -9.21 9.23 -13.32
C LEU A 8 -8.31 9.47 -12.11
N TRP A 9 -8.82 10.16 -11.09
CA TRP A 9 -8.06 10.40 -9.86
C TRP A 9 -7.83 9.14 -9.04
N SER A 10 -8.81 8.24 -8.94
CA SER A 10 -8.62 6.93 -8.29
C SER A 10 -7.52 6.12 -8.98
N PHE A 11 -7.45 6.16 -10.31
CA PHE A 11 -6.37 5.50 -11.06
C PHE A 11 -5.00 6.13 -10.79
N ASN A 12 -4.91 7.47 -10.83
CA ASN A 12 -3.67 8.19 -10.54
C ASN A 12 -3.16 7.89 -9.12
N PHE A 13 -4.05 7.80 -8.13
CA PHE A 13 -3.66 7.39 -6.77
C PHE A 13 -3.16 5.95 -6.72
N GLY A 14 -3.80 5.02 -7.45
CA GLY A 14 -3.31 3.66 -7.57
C GLY A 14 -1.92 3.59 -8.22
N CYS A 15 -1.66 4.39 -9.26
CA CYS A 15 -0.33 4.51 -9.88
C CYS A 15 0.71 5.10 -8.91
N LEU A 16 0.34 6.11 -8.12
CA LEU A 16 1.18 6.69 -7.08
C LEU A 16 1.58 5.63 -6.04
N ILE A 17 0.62 4.85 -5.55
CA ILE A 17 0.88 3.75 -4.61
C ILE A 17 1.80 2.71 -5.24
N ALA A 18 1.51 2.27 -6.47
CA ALA A 18 2.34 1.29 -7.17
C ALA A 18 3.79 1.77 -7.36
N GLY A 19 3.98 3.04 -7.75
CA GLY A 19 5.31 3.64 -7.92
C GLY A 19 6.10 3.70 -6.61
N THR A 20 5.41 3.88 -5.48
CA THR A 20 6.09 3.94 -4.17
C THR A 20 6.67 2.59 -3.73
N PHE A 21 6.20 1.45 -4.26
CA PHE A 21 6.71 0.13 -3.88
C PHE A 21 8.20 -0.03 -4.17
N PHE A 22 8.67 0.46 -5.32
CA PHE A 22 10.09 0.38 -5.66
C PHE A 22 10.97 1.21 -4.71
N TRP A 23 10.49 2.42 -4.39
CA TRP A 23 11.20 3.32 -3.48
C TRP A 23 11.21 2.79 -2.04
N LEU A 24 10.09 2.23 -1.57
CA LEU A 24 9.97 1.62 -0.25
C LEU A 24 10.91 0.43 -0.06
N THR A 25 11.09 -0.40 -1.09
CA THR A 25 12.05 -1.51 -1.04
C THR A 25 13.49 -1.01 -0.88
N SER A 26 13.86 0.05 -1.60
CA SER A 26 15.20 0.67 -1.44
C SER A 26 15.37 1.30 -0.06
N PHE A 27 14.32 1.90 0.48
CA PHE A 27 14.30 2.46 1.82
C PHE A 27 14.48 1.39 2.91
N GLY A 28 13.79 0.25 2.81
CA GLY A 28 13.90 -0.82 3.80
C GLY A 28 15.28 -1.47 3.86
N VAL A 29 15.97 -1.56 2.73
CA VAL A 29 17.38 -2.04 2.69
C VAL A 29 18.35 -1.03 3.32
N SER A 30 18.04 0.27 3.21
CA SER A 30 18.90 1.35 3.71
C SER A 30 18.59 1.78 5.14
N ALA A 31 17.56 1.20 5.76
CA ALA A 31 17.10 1.60 7.08
C ALA A 31 18.10 1.20 8.18
N PRO A 32 18.42 2.09 9.14
CA PRO A 32 19.30 1.75 10.24
C PRO A 32 18.65 0.68 11.13
N ILE A 33 19.45 -0.24 11.65
CA ILE A 33 19.00 -1.31 12.54
C ILE A 33 18.84 -0.73 13.95
N PHE A 34 17.69 -0.96 14.60
CA PHE A 34 17.48 -0.53 15.98
C PHE A 34 18.25 -1.40 16.97
N GLU A 35 18.77 -0.77 18.03
CA GLU A 35 19.64 -1.43 19.01
C GLU A 35 18.99 -2.64 19.69
N VAL A 36 17.67 -2.61 19.86
CA VAL A 36 16.87 -3.70 20.46
C VAL A 36 16.98 -5.03 19.70
N PHE A 37 17.34 -5.00 18.41
CA PHE A 37 17.43 -6.21 17.59
C PHE A 37 18.86 -6.78 17.48
N TYR A 38 19.89 -6.11 18.05
CA TYR A 38 21.28 -6.58 17.94
C TYR A 38 21.49 -7.99 18.51
N ASP A 39 20.71 -8.37 19.51
CA ASP A 39 20.75 -9.70 20.14
C ASP A 39 20.21 -10.82 19.21
N TYR A 40 19.60 -10.48 18.07
CA TYR A 40 18.97 -11.41 17.12
C TYR A 40 19.53 -11.28 15.70
N PRO A 41 20.80 -11.65 15.45
CA PRO A 41 21.47 -11.44 14.16
C PRO A 41 20.80 -12.19 12.99
N HIS A 42 20.23 -13.38 13.25
CA HIS A 42 19.52 -14.16 12.24
C HIS A 42 18.21 -13.47 11.80
N PHE A 43 17.57 -12.71 12.70
CA PHE A 43 16.38 -11.93 12.38
C PHE A 43 16.74 -10.68 11.55
N ILE A 44 17.82 -10.00 11.93
CA ILE A 44 18.34 -8.83 11.23
C ILE A 44 18.65 -9.17 9.76
N LEU A 45 19.38 -10.27 9.53
CA LEU A 45 19.88 -10.60 8.20
C LEU A 45 18.76 -10.98 7.22
N HIS A 46 17.72 -11.68 7.69
CA HIS A 46 16.71 -12.29 6.82
C HIS A 46 15.37 -11.54 6.78
N TYR A 47 14.96 -10.87 7.86
CA TYR A 47 13.58 -10.37 8.01
C TYR A 47 13.46 -8.87 8.22
N TYR A 48 14.51 -8.20 8.74
CA TYR A 48 14.43 -6.79 9.12
C TYR A 48 14.08 -5.86 7.96
N SER A 49 14.82 -5.93 6.85
CA SER A 49 14.58 -5.09 5.67
C SER A 49 13.16 -5.27 5.11
N SER A 50 12.69 -6.52 5.02
CA SER A 50 11.34 -6.85 4.55
C SER A 50 10.26 -6.33 5.50
N LEU A 51 10.47 -6.41 6.82
CA LEU A 51 9.52 -5.92 7.82
C LEU A 51 9.42 -4.40 7.81
N VAL A 52 10.56 -3.70 7.74
CA VAL A 52 10.60 -2.23 7.62
C VAL A 52 9.92 -1.77 6.34
N THR A 53 10.16 -2.46 5.22
CA THR A 53 9.48 -2.21 3.94
C THR A 53 7.97 -2.40 4.05
N ALA A 54 7.52 -3.49 4.67
CA ALA A 54 6.11 -3.78 4.85
C ALA A 54 5.40 -2.75 5.74
N PHE A 55 6.03 -2.36 6.85
CA PHE A 55 5.47 -1.38 7.79
C PHE A 55 5.40 0.03 7.18
N SER A 56 6.45 0.44 6.48
CA SER A 56 6.46 1.72 5.77
C SER A 56 5.44 1.76 4.63
N ALA A 57 5.28 0.66 3.88
CA ALA A 57 4.26 0.53 2.85
C ALA A 57 2.84 0.63 3.43
N PHE A 58 2.60 0.01 4.59
CA PHE A 58 1.33 0.10 5.31
C PHE A 58 0.98 1.54 5.71
N LEU A 59 1.93 2.24 6.33
CA LEU A 59 1.74 3.63 6.76
C LEU A 59 1.52 4.56 5.57
N LEU A 60 2.36 4.47 4.53
CA LEU A 60 2.27 5.32 3.35
C LEU A 60 0.94 5.11 2.62
N THR A 61 0.54 3.85 2.43
CA THR A 61 -0.75 3.50 1.80
C THR A 61 -1.92 4.06 2.60
N SER A 62 -1.87 3.96 3.93
CA SER A 62 -2.89 4.52 4.82
C SER A 62 -2.99 6.04 4.71
N VAL A 63 -1.85 6.74 4.66
CA VAL A 63 -1.78 8.20 4.48
C VAL A 63 -2.34 8.61 3.12
N ILE A 64 -1.98 7.93 2.03
CA ILE A 64 -2.49 8.22 0.68
C ILE A 64 -4.01 8.06 0.63
N ILE A 65 -4.55 6.98 1.22
CA ILE A 65 -6.00 6.76 1.26
C ILE A 65 -6.70 7.80 2.15
N PHE A 66 -6.08 8.23 3.24
CA PHE A 66 -6.60 9.31 4.09
C PHE A 66 -6.65 10.64 3.33
N ILE A 67 -5.58 11.01 2.62
CA ILE A 67 -5.52 12.21 1.77
C ILE A 67 -6.58 12.12 0.66
N MET A 68 -6.71 10.98 -0.01
CA MET A 68 -7.71 10.74 -1.05
C MET A 68 -9.15 10.94 -0.51
N GLY A 69 -9.42 10.41 0.69
CA GLY A 69 -10.71 10.55 1.34
C GLY A 69 -11.01 11.99 1.78
N ARG A 70 -10.01 12.70 2.34
CA ARG A 70 -10.20 14.03 2.94
C ARG A 70 -10.19 15.16 1.91
N PHE A 71 -9.27 15.15 0.95
CA PHE A 71 -9.09 16.24 -0.01
C PHE A 71 -9.91 16.07 -1.29
N PHE A 72 -10.01 14.85 -1.80
CA PHE A 72 -10.65 14.60 -3.09
C PHE A 72 -12.11 14.12 -2.96
N ASN A 73 -12.55 13.80 -1.74
CA ASN A 73 -13.87 13.20 -1.47
C ASN A 73 -14.16 12.01 -2.41
N VAL A 74 -13.10 11.31 -2.82
CA VAL A 74 -13.18 10.13 -3.68
C VAL A 74 -13.41 8.94 -2.76
N CYS A 75 -14.60 8.37 -2.87
CA CYS A 75 -14.93 7.16 -2.14
C CYS A 75 -14.12 5.99 -2.71
N ALA A 76 -13.09 5.57 -1.99
CA ALA A 76 -12.33 4.35 -2.26
C ALA A 76 -13.25 3.14 -2.56
N SER A 77 -14.44 3.10 -1.95
CA SER A 77 -15.45 2.04 -2.07
C SER A 77 -16.16 1.96 -3.42
N GLU A 78 -16.30 3.07 -4.17
CA GLU A 78 -17.03 3.08 -5.46
C GLU A 78 -16.12 2.67 -6.63
N HIS A 79 -14.80 2.86 -6.49
CA HIS A 79 -13.82 2.63 -7.54
C HIS A 79 -12.60 1.81 -7.05
N THR A 80 -12.81 0.90 -6.09
CA THR A 80 -11.76 -0.02 -5.58
C THR A 80 -11.04 -0.74 -6.72
N PHE A 81 -11.77 -1.14 -7.76
CA PHE A 81 -11.19 -1.78 -8.94
C PHE A 81 -10.13 -0.91 -9.62
N TRP A 82 -10.40 0.39 -9.82
CA TRP A 82 -9.47 1.32 -10.48
C TRP A 82 -8.28 1.71 -9.60
N LEU A 83 -8.44 1.66 -8.28
CA LEU A 83 -7.34 1.86 -7.33
C LEU A 83 -6.39 0.65 -7.31
N VAL A 84 -6.94 -0.56 -7.36
CA VAL A 84 -6.19 -1.82 -7.24
C VAL A 84 -5.56 -2.25 -8.58
N LEU A 85 -6.19 -1.93 -9.71
CA LEU A 85 -5.70 -2.28 -11.05
C LEU A 85 -4.21 -1.92 -11.30
N PRO A 86 -3.74 -0.69 -11.06
CA PRO A 86 -2.32 -0.35 -11.25
C PRO A 86 -1.40 -1.10 -10.28
N SER A 87 -1.84 -1.38 -9.04
CA SER A 87 -1.04 -2.17 -8.10
C SER A 87 -0.89 -3.64 -8.55
N LEU A 88 -1.97 -4.25 -9.03
CA LEU A 88 -1.93 -5.61 -9.61
C LEU A 88 -1.12 -5.65 -10.90
N GLY A 89 -1.29 -4.65 -11.77
CA GLY A 89 -0.50 -4.52 -12.98
C GLY A 89 0.99 -4.43 -12.68
N PHE A 90 1.38 -3.69 -11.65
CA PHE A 90 2.77 -3.58 -11.22
C PHE A 90 3.33 -4.89 -10.67
N ILE A 91 2.53 -5.67 -9.92
CA ILE A 91 2.93 -7.00 -9.43
C ILE A 91 3.14 -7.97 -10.61
N ILE A 92 2.25 -7.96 -11.61
CA ILE A 92 2.37 -8.80 -12.81
C ILE A 92 3.60 -8.40 -13.64
N LEU A 93 3.84 -7.09 -13.81
CA LEU A 93 5.04 -6.56 -14.43
C LEU A 93 6.31 -6.99 -13.66
N ALA A 94 6.31 -6.91 -12.33
CA ALA A 94 7.42 -7.39 -11.52
C ALA A 94 7.65 -8.90 -11.69
N MET A 95 6.59 -9.70 -11.80
CA MET A 95 6.69 -11.14 -12.10
C MET A 95 7.32 -11.43 -13.47
N LEU A 96 7.00 -10.62 -14.48
CA LEU A 96 7.48 -10.82 -15.85
C LEU A 96 8.93 -10.35 -16.05
N PHE A 97 9.36 -9.30 -15.36
CA PHE A 97 10.64 -8.64 -15.62
C PHE A 97 11.73 -8.92 -14.57
N SER A 98 11.41 -9.29 -13.33
CA SER A 98 12.44 -9.51 -12.31
C SER A 98 11.99 -10.45 -11.19
N GLN A 99 12.33 -11.74 -11.32
CA GLN A 99 12.11 -12.73 -10.27
C GLN A 99 12.84 -12.40 -8.96
N SER A 100 13.98 -11.70 -9.03
CA SER A 100 14.78 -11.30 -7.86
C SER A 100 14.16 -10.15 -7.06
N ILE A 101 13.42 -9.24 -7.71
CA ILE A 101 12.74 -8.11 -7.06
C ILE A 101 11.30 -8.47 -6.65
N LEU A 102 10.78 -9.60 -7.16
CA LEU A 102 9.42 -10.04 -6.91
C LEU A 102 9.12 -10.23 -5.42
N ILE A 103 9.99 -10.94 -4.70
CA ILE A 103 9.78 -11.26 -3.27
C ILE A 103 9.71 -9.98 -2.44
N THR A 104 10.64 -9.04 -2.67
CA THR A 104 10.68 -7.77 -1.92
C THR A 104 9.50 -6.87 -2.26
N MET A 105 9.06 -6.84 -3.53
CA MET A 105 7.85 -6.12 -3.91
C MET A 105 6.57 -6.74 -3.36
N LEU A 106 6.51 -8.06 -3.21
CA LEU A 106 5.38 -8.74 -2.59
C LEU A 106 5.23 -8.34 -1.11
N TYR A 107 6.35 -8.20 -0.40
CA TYR A 107 6.36 -7.70 0.98
C TYR A 107 5.83 -6.26 1.11
N ALA A 108 5.99 -5.42 0.09
CA ALA A 108 5.41 -4.07 0.05
C ALA A 108 3.94 -4.08 -0.40
N ALA A 109 3.60 -4.90 -1.41
CA ALA A 109 2.29 -4.92 -2.02
C ALA A 109 1.22 -5.60 -1.15
N PHE A 110 1.58 -6.67 -0.43
CA PHE A 110 0.67 -7.41 0.43
C PHE A 110 0.04 -6.56 1.55
N PRO A 111 0.79 -5.81 2.37
CA PRO A 111 0.20 -4.92 3.38
C PRO A 111 -0.62 -3.79 2.74
N ALA A 112 -0.20 -3.25 1.60
CA ALA A 112 -0.96 -2.23 0.89
C ALA A 112 -2.33 -2.77 0.41
N LEU A 113 -2.37 -4.00 -0.11
CA LEU A 113 -3.61 -4.67 -0.49
C LEU A 113 -4.52 -4.92 0.72
N ILE A 114 -3.97 -5.37 1.85
CA ILE A 114 -4.74 -5.56 3.09
C ILE A 114 -5.39 -4.24 3.53
N VAL A 115 -4.66 -3.12 3.51
CA VAL A 115 -5.21 -1.81 3.85
C VAL A 115 -6.33 -1.42 2.88
N MET A 116 -6.13 -1.59 1.58
CA MET A 116 -7.16 -1.30 0.58
C MET A 116 -8.41 -2.14 0.78
N PHE A 117 -8.27 -3.45 1.05
CA PHE A 117 -9.38 -4.36 1.30
C PHE A 117 -10.11 -4.07 2.61
N THR A 118 -9.39 -3.83 3.71
CA THR A 118 -10.00 -3.51 5.00
C THR A 118 -10.80 -2.21 4.93
N ILE A 119 -10.27 -1.17 4.28
CA ILE A 119 -11.00 0.08 4.07
C ILE A 119 -12.21 -0.12 3.15
N ALA A 120 -12.07 -0.93 2.10
CA ALA A 120 -13.19 -1.28 1.24
C ALA A 120 -14.29 -2.03 2.00
N ILE A 121 -13.94 -2.99 2.87
CA ILE A 121 -14.87 -3.75 3.71
C ILE A 121 -15.53 -2.83 4.73
N MET A 122 -14.76 -2.02 5.47
CA MET A 122 -15.31 -1.08 6.46
C MET A 122 -16.26 -0.04 5.85
N ARG A 123 -16.01 0.37 4.60
CA ARG A 123 -16.90 1.31 3.88
C ARG A 123 -18.09 0.63 3.21
N ARG A 124 -17.96 -0.65 2.81
CA ARG A 124 -19.06 -1.47 2.26
C ARG A 124 -19.94 -2.08 3.32
N MET A 125 -19.45 -2.22 4.56
CA MET A 125 -20.30 -2.53 5.69
C MET A 125 -21.40 -1.47 5.70
N PRO A 126 -22.67 -1.85 5.47
CA PRO A 126 -23.77 -0.91 5.59
C PRO A 126 -23.63 -0.30 6.98
N LYS A 127 -23.80 1.02 7.09
CA LYS A 127 -23.98 1.69 8.38
C LYS A 127 -25.13 0.98 9.10
N TYR A 128 -24.82 -0.08 9.84
CA TYR A 128 -25.78 -0.80 10.65
C TYR A 128 -26.03 0.11 11.84
N LYS A 129 -27.00 1.00 11.62
CA LYS A 129 -27.70 1.83 12.59
C LYS A 129 -26.82 2.44 13.69
N ARG A 130 -26.42 3.70 13.45
CA ARG A 130 -26.40 4.69 14.52
C ARG A 130 -27.86 5.03 14.87
N LEU A 131 -28.54 4.09 15.52
CA LEU A 131 -29.86 4.21 16.17
C LEU A 131 -29.84 3.21 17.34
N VAL A 132 -29.10 3.57 18.38
CA VAL A 132 -29.48 3.41 19.79
C VAL A 132 -29.04 4.70 20.47
#